data_AF-A0A2N6ER60-F1
#
_entry.id   AF-A0A2N6ER60-F1
#
_cell.length_a   1.000
_cell.length_b   1.000
_cell.length_c   1.000
_cell.angle_alpha   90.00
_cell.angle_beta   90.00
_cell.angle_gamma   90.00
#
_symmetry.space_group_name_H-M   'P 1'
#
loop_
_entity.id
_entity.type
_entity.pdbx_description
1 polymer ?
#
loop_
_entity_poly.entity_id
_entity_poly.type
_entity_poly.pdbx_seq_one_letter_code
_entity_poly.pdbx_strand_id
1 'polypeptide(L)'
;MNLYVDPRMYTTQTSSLDHASSGQSNERLKKTCDEFEAVMVQMMFKAMRGSQPKNTLFEKDTATEVYQELFDGEVARELAHNQSMGIGMHLYQQLAEE
;
A
#
# COMPACT_ATOMS: atom_id res chain seq x y z
N MET A 1 11.51 28.23 36.80
CA MET A 1 10.43 28.61 35.86
C MET A 1 9.99 27.34 35.15
N ASN A 2 8.83 26.79 35.51
CA ASN A 2 8.29 25.60 34.85
C ASN A 2 7.70 26.01 33.51
N LEU A 3 8.41 25.69 32.42
CA LEU A 3 7.87 25.76 31.08
C LEU A 3 6.83 24.66 30.92
N TYR A 4 5.56 25.03 31.12
CA TYR A 4 4.42 24.21 30.77
C TYR A 4 4.38 24.10 29.24
N VAL A 5 4.97 23.05 28.69
CA VAL A 5 4.91 22.74 27.26
C VAL A 5 3.58 22.04 27.01
N ASP A 6 2.65 22.78 26.42
CA ASP A 6 1.31 22.30 26.11
C ASP A 6 1.37 21.30 24.94
N PRO A 7 0.93 20.04 25.11
CA PRO A 7 1.03 19.01 24.07
C PRO A 7 0.24 19.34 22.80
N ARG A 8 -0.65 20.33 22.83
CA ARG A 8 -1.36 20.83 21.63
C ARG A 8 -0.44 21.58 20.65
N MET A 9 0.77 21.97 21.05
CA MET A 9 1.74 22.59 20.13
C MET A 9 2.24 21.61 19.07
N TYR A 10 2.18 20.30 19.32
CA TYR A 10 2.62 19.28 18.37
C TYR A 10 1.55 18.90 17.34
N THR A 11 0.27 19.22 17.59
CA THR A 11 -0.82 18.85 16.66
C THR A 11 -0.99 19.82 15.50
N THR A 12 -0.37 21.00 15.53
CA THR A 12 -0.54 22.04 14.50
C THR A 12 0.30 21.79 13.24
N GLN A 13 1.15 20.77 13.23
CA GLN A 13 1.99 20.44 12.06
C GLN A 13 1.23 19.68 10.96
N THR A 14 -0.02 19.25 11.22
CA THR A 14 -0.90 18.68 10.18
C THR A 14 -1.72 19.73 9.43
N SER A 15 -1.80 20.97 9.94
CA SER A 15 -2.63 22.05 9.37
C SER A 15 -2.02 22.76 8.15
N SER A 16 -0.81 22.39 7.72
CA SER A 16 -0.15 23.02 6.54
C SER A 16 -0.15 22.14 5.29
N LEU A 17 -0.97 21.09 5.26
CA LEU A 17 -1.30 20.36 4.02
C LEU A 17 -2.57 20.90 3.36
N ASP A 18 -3.14 21.98 3.90
CA ASP A 18 -4.23 22.72 3.28
C ASP A 18 -3.67 23.62 2.16
N HIS A 19 -4.15 23.42 0.94
CA HIS A 19 -3.95 24.26 -0.26
C HIS A 19 -2.74 23.99 -1.16
N ALA A 20 -2.66 22.80 -1.75
CA ALA A 20 -2.02 22.63 -3.05
C ALA A 20 -2.92 21.83 -4.02
N SER A 21 -3.77 22.53 -4.77
CA SER A 21 -4.50 22.03 -5.96
C SER A 21 -5.42 20.81 -5.74
N SER A 22 -6.65 21.08 -5.30
CA SER A 22 -7.69 20.10 -4.96
C SER A 22 -8.07 19.08 -6.05
N GLY A 23 -7.76 19.33 -7.33
CA GLY A 23 -7.99 18.36 -8.42
C GLY A 23 -6.82 17.41 -8.69
N GLN A 24 -5.59 17.94 -8.74
CA GLN A 24 -4.40 17.17 -9.13
C GLN A 24 -3.82 16.34 -7.97
N SER A 25 -3.95 16.86 -6.74
CA SER A 25 -3.60 16.13 -5.52
C SER A 25 -4.48 14.88 -5.35
N ASN A 26 -5.75 15.00 -5.71
CA ASN A 26 -6.76 13.99 -5.50
C ASN A 26 -6.56 12.77 -6.42
N GLU A 27 -6.27 13.00 -7.70
CA GLU A 27 -5.92 11.93 -8.65
C GLU A 27 -4.61 11.22 -8.25
N ARG A 28 -3.62 11.98 -7.78
CA ARG A 28 -2.35 11.43 -7.29
C ARG A 28 -2.52 10.60 -6.02
N LEU A 29 -3.40 11.04 -5.11
CA LEU A 29 -3.74 10.31 -3.90
C LEU A 29 -4.39 8.97 -4.25
N LYS A 30 -5.41 9.00 -5.12
CA LYS A 30 -6.07 7.79 -5.62
C LYS A 30 -5.05 6.82 -6.23
N LYS A 31 -4.17 7.30 -7.11
CA LYS A 31 -3.14 6.46 -7.73
C LYS A 31 -2.19 5.85 -6.69
N THR A 32 -1.81 6.62 -5.67
CA THR A 32 -0.96 6.12 -4.58
C THR A 32 -1.68 5.04 -3.76
N CYS A 33 -2.97 5.19 -3.53
CA CYS A 33 -3.79 4.18 -2.86
C CYS A 33 -3.93 2.90 -3.70
N ASP A 34 -4.09 3.02 -5.03
CA ASP A 34 -4.13 1.89 -5.95
C ASP A 34 -2.77 1.15 -5.97
N GLU A 35 -1.65 1.89 -5.98
CA GLU A 35 -0.30 1.33 -5.88
C GLU A 35 -0.07 0.62 -4.53
N PHE A 36 -0.59 1.17 -3.44
CA PHE A 36 -0.54 0.53 -2.13
C PHE A 36 -1.33 -0.78 -2.09
N GLU A 37 -2.52 -0.80 -2.69
CA GLU A 37 -3.32 -2.02 -2.82
C GLU A 37 -2.55 -3.10 -3.59
N ALA A 38 -1.85 -2.75 -4.68
CA ALA A 38 -1.02 -3.68 -5.43
C ALA A 38 0.06 -4.34 -4.54
N VAL A 39 0.75 -3.56 -3.72
CA VAL A 39 1.75 -4.09 -2.78
C VAL A 39 1.10 -5.04 -1.76
N MET A 40 -0.08 -4.68 -1.26
CA MET A 40 -0.81 -5.51 -0.31
C MET A 40 -1.25 -6.84 -0.92
N VAL A 41 -1.76 -6.83 -2.15
CA VAL A 41 -2.13 -8.04 -2.90
C VAL A 41 -0.89 -8.92 -3.16
N GLN A 42 0.25 -8.31 -3.53
CA GLN A 42 1.50 -9.04 -3.68
C GLN A 42 1.94 -9.72 -2.38
N MET A 43 1.82 -9.02 -1.23
CA MET A 43 2.10 -9.61 0.08
C MET A 43 1.15 -10.77 0.40
N MET A 44 -0.13 -10.67 0.02
CA MET A 44 -1.11 -11.75 0.17
C MET A 44 -0.69 -12.99 -0.64
N PHE A 45 -0.30 -12.83 -1.91
CA PHE A 45 0.20 -13.97 -2.71
C PHE A 45 1.44 -14.61 -2.10
N LYS A 46 2.37 -13.80 -1.59
CA LYS A 46 3.57 -14.29 -0.90
C LYS A 46 3.22 -15.07 0.37
N ALA A 47 2.28 -14.57 1.17
CA ALA A 47 1.81 -15.26 2.38
C ALA A 47 1.11 -16.58 2.05
N MET A 48 0.24 -16.61 1.02
CA MET A 48 -0.44 -17.81 0.57
C MET A 48 0.57 -18.90 0.14
N ARG A 49 1.61 -18.56 -0.62
CA ARG A 49 2.66 -19.53 -1.00
C ARG A 49 3.51 -19.97 0.18
N GLY A 50 3.79 -19.06 1.12
CA GLY A 50 4.51 -19.38 2.35
C GLY A 50 3.77 -20.35 3.28
N SER A 51 2.43 -20.42 3.16
CA SER A 51 1.60 -21.34 3.94
C SER A 51 1.66 -22.80 3.47
N GLN A 52 2.15 -23.06 2.26
CA GLN A 52 2.27 -24.42 1.73
C GLN A 52 3.49 -25.13 2.33
N PRO A 53 3.39 -26.41 2.75
CA PRO A 53 4.54 -27.18 3.20
C PRO A 53 5.62 -27.22 2.13
N LYS A 54 6.87 -26.95 2.51
CA LYS A 54 8.00 -27.03 1.59
C LYS A 54 8.09 -28.46 1.06
N ASN A 55 7.94 -28.61 -0.25
CA ASN A 55 8.02 -29.91 -0.88
C ASN A 55 9.48 -30.38 -0.80
N THR A 56 9.77 -31.42 -0.01
CA THR A 56 11.14 -31.95 0.17
C THR A 56 11.65 -32.71 -1.05
N LEU A 57 10.77 -32.98 -2.02
CA LEU A 57 11.05 -33.75 -3.23
C LEU A 57 11.59 -32.92 -4.39
N PHE A 58 11.37 -31.60 -4.39
CA PHE A 58 11.86 -30.69 -5.43
C PHE A 58 12.63 -29.54 -4.78
N GLU A 59 13.90 -29.37 -5.15
CA GLU A 59 14.69 -28.24 -4.69
C GLU A 59 14.07 -26.92 -5.19
N LYS A 60 14.03 -25.93 -4.31
CA LYS A 60 13.64 -24.57 -4.67
C LYS A 60 14.73 -23.97 -5.55
N ASP A 61 14.37 -23.66 -6.79
CA ASP A 61 15.24 -22.92 -7.70
C ASP A 61 15.09 -21.41 -7.48
N THR A 62 16.21 -20.74 -7.19
CA THR A 62 16.28 -19.28 -6.99
C THR A 62 15.77 -18.51 -8.21
N ALA A 63 16.03 -19.00 -9.43
CA ALA A 63 15.55 -18.33 -10.64
C ALA A 63 14.02 -18.38 -10.73
N THR A 64 13.42 -19.51 -10.35
CA THR A 64 11.98 -19.67 -10.25
C THR A 64 11.37 -18.75 -9.19
N GLU A 65 12.00 -18.60 -8.02
CA GLU A 65 11.52 -17.66 -6.98
C GLU A 65 11.52 -16.21 -7.47
N VAL A 66 12.60 -15.76 -8.11
CA VAL A 66 12.69 -14.40 -8.66
C VAL A 66 11.63 -14.18 -9.75
N TYR A 67 11.48 -15.13 -10.68
CA TYR A 67 10.44 -15.05 -11.71
C TYR A 67 9.04 -14.98 -11.10
N GLN A 68 8.77 -15.80 -10.08
CA GLN A 68 7.50 -15.82 -9.38
C GLN A 68 7.20 -14.48 -8.69
N GLU A 69 8.20 -13.86 -8.03
CA GLU A 69 8.02 -12.55 -7.39
C GLU A 69 7.73 -11.44 -8.41
N LEU A 70 8.40 -11.47 -9.57
CA LEU A 70 8.14 -10.53 -10.67
C LEU A 70 6.74 -10.72 -11.26
N PHE A 71 6.36 -11.98 -11.49
CA PHE A 71 5.03 -12.33 -12.00
C PHE A 71 3.92 -11.91 -11.04
N ASP A 72 4.08 -12.22 -9.74
CA ASP A 72 3.13 -11.84 -8.70
C ASP A 72 2.99 -10.31 -8.59
N GLY A 73 4.08 -9.57 -8.79
CA GLY A 73 4.07 -8.11 -8.84
C GLY A 73 3.22 -7.55 -9.97
N GLU A 74 3.39 -8.03 -11.21
CA GLU A 74 2.58 -7.57 -12.34
C GLU A 74 1.11 -7.98 -12.20
N VAL A 75 0.83 -9.19 -11.74
CA VAL A 75 -0.54 -9.64 -11.49
C VAL A 75 -1.20 -8.77 -10.42
N ALA A 76 -0.49 -8.47 -9.32
CA ALA A 76 -1.02 -7.62 -8.26
C ALA A 76 -1.27 -6.18 -8.73
N ARG A 77 -0.39 -5.63 -9.59
CA ARG A 77 -0.56 -4.31 -10.19
C ARG A 77 -1.76 -4.23 -11.12
N GLU A 78 -1.93 -5.26 -11.95
CA GLU A 78 -3.08 -5.36 -12.86
C GLU A 78 -4.40 -5.53 -12.09
N LEU A 79 -4.40 -6.35 -11.03
CA LEU A 79 -5.56 -6.52 -10.15
C LEU A 79 -5.92 -5.21 -9.45
N ALA A 80 -4.97 -4.51 -8.84
CA ALA A 80 -5.25 -3.25 -8.17
C ALA A 80 -5.83 -2.19 -9.13
N HIS A 81 -5.40 -2.20 -10.40
CA HIS A 81 -5.83 -1.20 -11.38
C HIS A 81 -7.15 -1.54 -12.09
N ASN A 82 -7.44 -2.83 -12.34
CA ASN A 82 -8.57 -3.28 -13.18
C ASN A 82 -9.62 -4.15 -12.44
N GLN A 83 -9.26 -4.80 -11.33
CA GLN A 83 -10.13 -5.66 -10.52
C GLN A 83 -9.81 -5.47 -9.02
N SER A 84 -10.01 -4.24 -8.53
CA SER A 84 -9.62 -3.91 -7.16
C SER A 84 -10.46 -4.69 -6.15
N MET A 85 -9.81 -5.11 -5.06
CA MET A 85 -10.45 -5.61 -3.85
C MET A 85 -11.18 -4.49 -3.09
N GLY A 86 -11.00 -3.24 -3.51
CA GLY A 86 -11.65 -2.06 -2.94
C GLY A 86 -10.91 -1.47 -1.73
N ILE A 87 -9.77 -2.04 -1.36
CA ILE A 87 -8.98 -1.59 -0.20
C ILE A 87 -8.40 -0.20 -0.46
N GLY A 88 -7.81 0.03 -1.63
CA GLY A 88 -7.28 1.32 -2.05
C GLY A 88 -8.37 2.38 -2.14
N MET A 89 -9.57 2.01 -2.60
CA MET A 89 -10.73 2.91 -2.63
C MET A 89 -11.16 3.35 -1.22
N HIS A 90 -11.25 2.41 -0.28
CA HIS A 90 -11.59 2.74 1.10
C HIS A 90 -10.50 3.58 1.79
N LEU A 91 -9.24 3.28 1.54
CA LEU A 91 -8.10 4.07 2.02
C LEU A 91 -8.16 5.50 1.47
N TYR A 92 -8.43 5.62 0.17
CA TYR A 92 -8.60 6.89 -0.50
C TYR A 92 -9.76 7.70 0.08
N GLN A 93 -10.91 7.08 0.35
CA GLN A 93 -12.06 7.74 0.98
C GLN A 93 -11.70 8.31 2.35
N GLN A 94 -11.00 7.53 3.18
CA GLN A 94 -10.57 7.99 4.51
C GLN A 94 -9.57 9.14 4.44
N LEU A 95 -8.61 9.07 3.51
CA LEU A 95 -7.58 10.10 3.34
C LEU A 95 -8.09 11.36 2.63
N ALA A 96 -9.18 11.27 1.87
CA ALA A 96 -9.81 12.40 1.20
C ALA A 96 -10.87 13.10 2.07
N GLU A 97 -11.36 12.45 3.13
CA GLU A 97 -12.25 13.02 4.13
C GLU A 97 -11.51 13.74 5.27
N GLU A 98 -10.21 13.45 5.50
CA GLU A 98 -9.30 14.25 6.33
C GLU A 98 -8.77 15.49 5.59
#